data_AF-A0A9P4YAT8-F1
#
_entry.id   AF-A0A9P4YAT8-F1
#
_cell.length_a   1.000
_cell.length_b   1.000
_cell.length_c   1.000
_cell.angle_alpha   90.00
_cell.angle_beta   90.00
_cell.angle_gamma   90.00
#
_symmetry.space_group_name_H-M   'P 1'
#
loop_
_entity.id
_entity.type
_entity.pdbx_description
1 polymer ?
#
loop_
_entity_poly.entity_id
_entity_poly.type
_entity_poly.pdbx_seq_one_letter_code
_entity_poly.pdbx_strand_id
1 'polypeptide(L)'
;MFTLLHFLLGTLSSITASCLALPLGFPYPSYDRIFTYSNTSHPDLTASSGQDPTCLDDILSRRDFVWTDTTNQAQSLCGNSTIAVVDSDIGDSDSYGDRPGIEDCQQFVYYAKTRNGYWLVTGFSAEDQSWVQFSTLATCKIGVRRTDGETGTVPIGNQDVIDLLNSVMSLYGEGGTLPPTQGNMSCSRGTTKASVEWHIYND
;
A
#
# COMPACT_ATOMS: atom_id res chain seq x y z
N MET A 1 -27.55 11.93 -62.03
CA MET A 1 -27.62 11.05 -60.85
C MET A 1 -26.26 11.10 -60.18
N PHE A 2 -26.06 12.05 -59.26
CA PHE A 2 -24.79 12.26 -58.53
C PHE A 2 -25.09 12.05 -57.04
N THR A 3 -24.42 11.08 -56.43
CA THR A 3 -24.59 10.72 -55.02
C THR A 3 -23.54 11.46 -54.20
N LEU A 4 -24.01 12.24 -53.22
CA LEU A 4 -23.22 13.11 -52.35
C LEU A 4 -22.59 12.27 -51.22
N LEU A 5 -21.27 12.34 -51.08
CA LEU A 5 -20.48 11.67 -50.04
C LEU A 5 -20.31 12.64 -48.85
N HIS A 6 -20.89 12.32 -47.69
CA HIS A 6 -20.66 13.07 -46.44
C HIS A 6 -19.54 12.41 -45.63
N PHE A 7 -18.43 13.13 -45.44
CA PHE A 7 -17.37 12.81 -44.49
C PHE A 7 -17.76 13.36 -43.10
N LEU A 8 -17.86 12.48 -42.09
CA LEU A 8 -17.95 12.86 -40.69
C LEU A 8 -16.55 12.78 -40.07
N LEU A 9 -16.02 13.93 -39.66
CA LEU A 9 -14.79 14.03 -38.88
C LEU A 9 -15.05 13.56 -37.45
N GLY A 10 -14.29 12.56 -37.00
CA GLY A 10 -14.23 12.13 -35.60
C GLY A 10 -13.33 13.04 -34.77
N THR A 11 -13.85 13.55 -33.67
CA THR A 11 -13.10 14.34 -32.67
C THR A 11 -12.36 13.41 -31.71
N LEU A 12 -11.04 13.60 -31.61
CA LEU A 12 -10.19 13.02 -30.56
C LEU A 12 -10.45 13.78 -29.25
N SER A 13 -11.05 13.11 -28.27
CA SER A 13 -11.15 13.61 -26.90
C SER A 13 -9.94 13.14 -26.10
N SER A 14 -9.06 14.08 -25.77
CA SER A 14 -7.96 13.87 -24.82
C SER A 14 -8.53 13.65 -23.41
N ILE A 15 -8.24 12.50 -22.81
CA ILE A 15 -8.57 12.20 -21.42
C ILE A 15 -7.50 12.87 -20.54
N THR A 16 -7.79 14.05 -20.01
CA THR A 16 -7.00 14.64 -18.93
C THR A 16 -7.41 13.96 -17.63
N ALA A 17 -6.47 13.26 -16.99
CA ALA A 17 -6.64 12.74 -15.64
C ALA A 17 -6.83 13.93 -14.67
N SER A 18 -8.06 14.20 -14.29
CA SER A 18 -8.38 15.23 -13.30
C SER A 18 -8.24 14.63 -11.90
N CYS A 19 -7.24 15.10 -11.15
CA CYS A 19 -7.20 14.92 -9.70
C CYS A 19 -8.47 15.56 -9.11
N LEU A 20 -9.35 14.72 -8.55
CA LEU A 20 -10.54 15.18 -7.86
C LEU A 20 -10.13 15.77 -6.51
N ALA A 21 -9.94 17.08 -6.46
CA ALA A 21 -9.86 17.83 -5.21
C ALA A 21 -11.22 17.75 -4.51
N LEU A 22 -11.26 17.09 -3.34
CA LEU A 22 -12.47 17.05 -2.50
C LEU A 22 -12.73 18.44 -1.87
N PRO A 23 -13.99 18.82 -1.67
CA PRO A 23 -14.34 20.09 -1.04
C PRO A 23 -13.85 20.15 0.41
N LEU A 24 -12.96 21.11 0.66
CA LEU A 24 -12.38 21.43 1.97
C LEU A 24 -13.49 21.82 2.96
N GLY A 25 -13.66 21.03 4.02
CA GLY A 25 -14.70 21.29 5.00
C GLY A 25 -14.64 20.45 6.28
N PHE A 26 -13.44 20.08 6.74
CA PHE A 26 -13.27 19.58 8.12
C PHE A 26 -11.93 20.09 8.69
N PRO A 27 -11.87 20.42 10.00
CA PRO A 27 -10.70 20.99 10.62
C PRO A 27 -9.58 19.95 10.67
N TYR A 28 -8.58 20.12 9.81
CA TYR A 28 -7.28 19.47 9.97
C TYR A 28 -6.63 19.98 11.26
N PRO A 29 -6.08 19.13 12.14
CA PRO A 29 -5.05 19.58 13.06
C PRO A 29 -3.84 19.98 12.20
N SER A 30 -3.56 21.28 12.15
CA SER A 30 -2.38 21.84 11.50
C SER A 30 -1.12 21.31 12.21
N TYR A 31 -0.37 20.44 11.54
CA TYR A 31 0.99 20.09 11.96
C TYR A 31 1.96 20.40 10.83
N ASP A 32 2.65 21.53 10.97
CA ASP A 32 3.92 21.80 10.29
C ASP A 32 4.98 20.87 10.88
N ARG A 33 5.13 19.68 10.28
CA ARG A 33 6.33 18.87 10.50
C ARG A 33 7.03 18.71 9.15
N ILE A 34 7.99 19.60 8.92
CA ILE A 34 8.94 19.51 7.80
C ILE A 34 9.69 18.20 7.95
N PHE A 35 9.36 17.20 7.13
CA PHE A 35 10.17 16.00 6.96
C PHE A 35 11.42 16.36 6.15
N THR A 36 12.52 16.64 6.83
CA THR A 36 13.86 16.58 6.21
C THR A 36 14.26 15.12 6.05
N TYR A 37 13.98 14.54 4.89
CA TYR A 37 14.56 13.25 4.50
C TYR A 37 16.01 13.46 4.03
N SER A 38 16.97 12.93 4.79
CA SER A 38 18.37 12.81 4.34
C SER A 38 18.47 11.67 3.34
N ASN A 39 18.68 12.04 2.08
CA ASN A 39 18.76 11.15 0.93
C ASN A 39 20.16 10.52 0.86
N THR A 40 20.33 9.26 1.27
CA THR A 40 21.56 8.50 0.97
C THR A 40 21.47 7.88 -0.43
N SER A 41 22.04 8.63 -1.36
CA SER A 41 22.56 8.27 -2.68
C SER A 41 22.56 6.80 -3.12
N HIS A 42 21.75 6.50 -4.14
CA HIS A 42 22.18 5.65 -5.26
C HIS A 42 21.76 6.28 -6.59
N PRO A 43 22.62 6.29 -7.63
CA PRO A 43 22.44 7.16 -8.78
C PRO A 43 21.62 6.51 -9.90
N ASP A 44 20.79 7.35 -10.51
CA ASP A 44 20.37 7.33 -11.91
C ASP A 44 19.34 6.27 -12.33
N LEU A 45 18.07 6.69 -12.48
CA LEU A 45 17.54 7.08 -13.79
C LEU A 45 16.08 7.59 -13.70
N THR A 46 15.86 8.73 -14.34
CA THR A 46 14.60 9.43 -14.63
C THR A 46 13.94 10.22 -13.49
N ALA A 47 13.98 11.55 -13.65
CA ALA A 47 13.29 12.53 -12.85
C ALA A 47 11.77 12.31 -12.87
N SER A 48 11.19 11.83 -11.78
CA SER A 48 9.78 12.06 -11.50
C SER A 48 9.64 13.43 -10.84
N SER A 49 9.23 14.39 -11.66
CA SER A 49 8.70 15.69 -11.27
C SER A 49 7.66 15.53 -10.16
N GLY A 50 7.94 16.12 -8.99
CA GLY A 50 6.96 16.61 -8.02
C GLY A 50 6.12 15.57 -7.31
N GLN A 51 6.55 15.14 -6.12
CA GLN A 51 5.62 14.67 -5.09
C GLN A 51 4.76 15.87 -4.69
N ASP A 52 3.49 15.87 -5.08
CA ASP A 52 2.50 16.83 -4.63
C ASP A 52 1.84 16.27 -3.37
N PRO A 53 2.14 16.81 -2.16
CA PRO A 53 1.56 16.30 -0.92
C PRO A 53 0.04 16.47 -0.85
N THR A 54 -0.58 17.20 -1.79
CA THR A 54 -2.03 17.32 -1.92
C THR A 54 -2.65 16.18 -2.74
N CYS A 55 -1.84 15.46 -3.53
CA CYS A 55 -2.28 14.27 -4.22
C CYS A 55 -2.29 13.09 -3.24
N LEU A 56 -3.47 12.53 -2.98
CA LEU A 56 -3.65 11.36 -2.11
C LEU A 56 -2.73 10.18 -2.50
N ASP A 57 -2.38 10.11 -3.78
CA ASP A 57 -1.59 9.04 -4.36
C ASP A 57 -0.09 9.17 -4.04
N ASP A 58 0.39 10.37 -3.71
CA ASP A 58 1.77 10.61 -3.28
C ASP A 58 1.97 10.42 -1.77
N ILE A 59 0.87 10.46 -1.01
CA ILE A 59 0.88 10.25 0.45
C ILE A 59 1.14 8.78 0.78
N LEU A 60 0.57 7.85 0.01
CA LEU A 60 0.82 6.42 0.15
C LEU A 60 1.86 5.98 -0.87
N SER A 61 3.09 5.72 -0.42
CA SER A 61 4.07 5.09 -1.30
C SER A 61 3.69 3.61 -1.47
N ARG A 62 2.99 3.34 -2.57
CA ARG A 62 2.50 2.02 -2.97
C ARG A 62 3.30 1.53 -4.16
N ARG A 63 4.21 0.58 -3.94
CA ARG A 63 4.88 -0.10 -5.05
C ARG A 63 3.92 -1.11 -5.67
N ASP A 64 3.92 -1.21 -7.00
CA ASP A 64 3.18 -2.25 -7.73
C ASP A 64 1.66 -2.30 -7.48
N PHE A 65 1.05 -1.15 -7.13
CA PHE A 65 -0.40 -1.05 -6.93
C PHE A 65 -1.14 -0.85 -8.25
N VAL A 66 -2.16 -1.67 -8.47
CA VAL A 66 -3.06 -1.57 -9.61
C VAL A 66 -4.39 -0.98 -9.14
N TRP A 67 -4.66 0.24 -9.59
CA TRP A 67 -5.96 0.90 -9.38
C TRP A 67 -7.05 0.18 -10.17
N THR A 68 -8.20 0.00 -9.52
CA THR A 68 -9.39 -0.50 -10.19
C THR A 68 -10.51 0.52 -10.00
N ASP A 69 -10.84 1.25 -11.05
CA ASP A 69 -11.94 2.22 -11.09
C ASP A 69 -13.33 1.54 -11.11
N THR A 70 -13.37 0.21 -11.26
CA THR A 70 -14.61 -0.57 -11.32
C THR A 70 -14.87 -1.32 -10.01
N THR A 71 -16.09 -1.21 -9.49
CA THR A 71 -16.58 -1.83 -8.24
C THR A 71 -16.66 -3.37 -8.29
N ASN A 72 -16.38 -3.99 -9.43
CA ASN A 72 -16.55 -5.43 -9.65
C ASN A 72 -15.25 -6.25 -9.50
N GLN A 73 -14.13 -5.61 -9.14
CA GLN A 73 -12.88 -6.33 -8.87
C GLN A 73 -12.84 -6.81 -7.42
N ALA A 74 -12.42 -8.05 -7.22
CA ALA A 74 -12.23 -8.61 -5.88
C ALA A 74 -11.19 -7.77 -5.11
N GLN A 75 -11.63 -7.17 -4.00
CA GLN A 75 -10.79 -6.35 -3.13
C GLN A 75 -10.15 -7.17 -1.99
N SER A 76 -10.65 -8.37 -1.74
CA SER A 76 -10.05 -9.36 -0.87
C SER A 76 -9.56 -10.53 -1.73
N LEU A 77 -8.25 -10.66 -1.81
CA LEU A 77 -7.53 -11.67 -2.57
C LEU A 77 -6.79 -12.64 -1.65
N CYS A 78 -6.65 -12.30 -0.37
CA CYS A 78 -6.07 -13.13 0.66
C CYS A 78 -7.16 -13.70 1.59
N GLY A 79 -6.96 -14.92 2.03
CA GLY A 79 -7.81 -15.55 3.05
C GLY A 79 -7.50 -15.02 4.45
N ASN A 80 -8.12 -15.64 5.46
CA ASN A 80 -7.87 -15.32 6.85
C ASN A 80 -6.38 -15.36 7.19
N SER A 81 -5.99 -14.41 8.03
CA SER A 81 -4.62 -14.24 8.50
C SER A 81 -4.46 -14.74 9.93
N THR A 82 -3.33 -15.38 10.25
CA THR A 82 -2.88 -15.52 11.64
C THR A 82 -2.21 -14.24 12.08
N ILE A 83 -2.32 -13.83 13.35
CA ILE A 83 -1.66 -12.63 13.86
C ILE A 83 -0.86 -13.00 15.11
N ALA A 84 0.43 -12.70 15.11
CA ALA A 84 1.32 -12.87 16.24
C ALA A 84 2.17 -11.61 16.46
N VAL A 85 2.42 -11.28 17.72
CA VAL A 85 3.47 -10.32 18.08
C VAL A 85 4.80 -11.01 17.89
N VAL A 86 5.76 -10.30 17.31
CA VAL A 86 7.13 -10.78 17.17
C VAL A 86 7.92 -10.27 18.36
N ASP A 87 8.39 -11.18 19.22
CA ASP A 87 9.32 -10.84 20.29
C ASP A 87 10.65 -10.43 19.63
N SER A 88 10.89 -9.13 19.56
CA SER A 88 12.18 -8.59 19.16
C SER A 88 13.16 -8.77 20.32
N ASP A 89 13.64 -10.00 20.54
CA ASP A 89 14.70 -10.33 21.52
C ASP A 89 16.09 -9.76 21.12
N ILE A 90 16.13 -8.68 20.35
CA ILE A 90 17.36 -8.00 19.94
C ILE A 90 17.47 -6.69 20.72
N GLY A 91 18.05 -6.80 21.93
CA GLY A 91 18.74 -5.69 22.60
C GLY A 91 17.85 -4.65 23.26
N ASP A 92 17.59 -4.87 24.55
CA ASP A 92 17.63 -3.86 25.62
C ASP A 92 17.49 -2.39 25.15
N SER A 93 16.27 -1.94 24.85
CA SER A 93 15.77 -0.60 25.20
C SER A 93 14.40 -0.37 24.59
N ASP A 94 13.62 0.45 25.28
CA ASP A 94 12.37 1.08 24.90
C ASP A 94 12.46 1.93 23.61
N SER A 95 12.92 1.36 22.48
CA SER A 95 12.83 2.02 21.18
C SER A 95 11.38 1.96 20.69
N TYR A 96 10.51 2.73 21.34
CA TYR A 96 9.22 3.14 20.77
C TYR A 96 9.40 3.79 19.39
N GLY A 97 10.62 4.23 19.04
CA GLY A 97 10.99 4.77 17.73
C GLY A 97 10.89 3.77 16.59
N ASP A 98 11.04 2.47 16.83
CA ASP A 98 10.98 1.44 15.77
C ASP A 98 9.60 0.78 15.66
N ARG A 99 8.60 1.33 16.36
CA ARG A 99 7.22 0.84 16.37
C ARG A 99 6.32 1.67 15.46
N PRO A 100 5.40 1.04 14.71
CA PRO A 100 4.38 1.77 13.96
C PRO A 100 3.50 2.62 14.89
N GLY A 101 3.33 3.89 14.57
CA GLY A 101 2.34 4.76 15.19
C GLY A 101 0.93 4.30 14.84
N ILE A 102 0.05 4.21 15.85
CA ILE A 102 -1.35 3.82 15.61
C ILE A 102 -2.06 4.85 14.73
N GLU A 103 -1.80 6.14 14.95
CA GLU A 103 -2.37 7.22 14.13
C GLU A 103 -1.98 7.08 12.65
N ASP A 104 -0.72 6.78 12.36
CA ASP A 104 -0.23 6.58 11.00
C ASP A 104 -0.92 5.37 10.34
N CYS A 105 -1.09 4.27 11.06
CA CYS A 105 -1.83 3.11 10.54
C CYS A 105 -3.34 3.40 10.37
N GLN A 106 -3.95 4.23 11.22
CA GLN A 106 -5.34 4.67 11.04
C GLN A 106 -5.50 5.56 9.81
N GLN A 107 -4.57 6.50 9.60
CA GLN A 107 -4.52 7.31 8.38
C GLN A 107 -4.31 6.45 7.14
N PHE A 108 -3.46 5.42 7.24
CA PHE A 108 -3.28 4.46 6.15
C PHE A 108 -4.61 3.82 5.80
N VAL A 109 -5.33 3.27 6.79
CA VAL A 109 -6.65 2.66 6.59
C VAL A 109 -7.64 3.65 5.98
N TYR A 110 -7.65 4.91 6.45
CA TYR A 110 -8.51 5.95 5.91
C TYR A 110 -8.25 6.18 4.42
N TYR A 111 -6.99 6.37 4.01
CA TYR A 111 -6.63 6.56 2.61
C TYR A 111 -6.81 5.29 1.76
N ALA A 112 -6.61 4.11 2.34
CA ALA A 112 -6.89 2.85 1.66
C ALA A 112 -8.38 2.73 1.31
N LYS A 113 -9.29 3.15 2.20
CA LYS A 113 -10.75 3.08 1.99
C LYS A 113 -11.28 3.99 0.88
N THR A 114 -10.57 5.05 0.50
CA THR A 114 -11.05 5.99 -0.54
C THR A 114 -10.85 5.45 -1.96
N ARG A 115 -10.23 4.28 -2.12
CA ARG A 115 -9.83 3.74 -3.41
C ARG A 115 -10.06 2.22 -3.46
N ASN A 116 -10.22 1.71 -4.67
CA ASN A 116 -10.28 0.28 -4.95
C ASN A 116 -9.04 -0.14 -5.74
N GLY A 117 -8.55 -1.35 -5.49
CA GLY A 117 -7.42 -1.92 -6.20
C GLY A 117 -6.80 -3.11 -5.48
N TYR A 118 -5.61 -3.47 -5.93
CA TYR A 118 -4.81 -4.53 -5.35
C TYR A 118 -3.33 -4.30 -5.67
N TRP A 119 -2.45 -4.83 -4.85
CA TRP A 119 -1.02 -4.93 -5.12
C TRP A 119 -0.71 -6.22 -5.89
N LEU A 120 0.24 -6.12 -6.82
CA LEU A 120 0.89 -7.25 -7.46
C LEU A 120 2.36 -7.25 -7.04
N VAL A 121 2.64 -7.71 -5.82
CA VAL A 121 3.98 -7.64 -5.25
C VAL A 121 4.90 -8.57 -6.02
N THR A 122 6.08 -8.07 -6.42
CA THR A 122 7.10 -8.83 -7.17
C THR A 122 8.47 -8.74 -6.48
N GLY A 123 9.50 -9.39 -7.04
CA GLY A 123 10.87 -9.33 -6.50
C GLY A 123 11.24 -10.47 -5.57
N PHE A 124 10.45 -11.56 -5.57
CA PHE A 124 10.78 -12.77 -4.80
C PHE A 124 11.74 -13.67 -5.56
N SER A 125 12.66 -14.30 -4.82
CA SER A 125 13.57 -15.33 -5.34
C SER A 125 13.33 -16.64 -4.60
N ALA A 126 13.46 -17.77 -5.29
CA ALA A 126 13.30 -19.09 -4.67
C ALA A 126 14.44 -19.37 -3.67
N GLU A 127 15.56 -18.69 -3.84
CA GLU A 127 16.74 -18.81 -3.00
C GLU A 127 16.77 -17.78 -1.86
N ASP A 128 15.94 -16.74 -1.93
CA ASP A 128 15.94 -15.63 -0.97
C ASP A 128 14.52 -15.38 -0.43
N GLN A 129 14.32 -15.74 0.84
CA GLN A 129 13.08 -15.49 1.60
C GLN A 129 13.06 -14.06 2.16
N SER A 130 13.51 -13.08 1.37
CA SER A 130 13.59 -11.69 1.76
C SER A 130 12.21 -11.04 1.83
N TRP A 131 12.10 -10.07 2.74
CA TRP A 131 10.92 -9.24 2.90
C TRP A 131 10.85 -8.22 1.77
N VAL A 132 9.70 -8.17 1.10
CA VAL A 132 9.39 -7.16 0.09
C VAL A 132 8.37 -6.19 0.67
N GLN A 133 8.81 -4.96 0.93
CA GLN A 133 7.92 -3.86 1.28
C GLN A 133 7.07 -3.47 0.06
N PHE A 134 5.74 -3.44 0.23
CA PHE A 134 4.83 -3.10 -0.86
C PHE A 134 3.97 -1.86 -0.56
N SER A 135 3.86 -1.45 0.71
CA SER A 135 3.16 -0.23 1.06
C SER A 135 3.74 0.43 2.31
N THR A 136 3.73 1.77 2.32
CA THR A 136 4.15 2.56 3.48
C THR A 136 3.33 3.85 3.59
N LEU A 137 3.00 4.22 4.83
CA LEU A 137 2.58 5.56 5.21
C LEU A 137 3.26 5.93 6.51
N ALA A 138 4.13 6.94 6.48
CA ALA A 138 4.88 7.38 7.66
C ALA A 138 5.49 6.17 8.40
N THR A 139 5.12 5.93 9.66
CA THR A 139 5.68 4.82 10.45
C THR A 139 4.97 3.48 10.25
N CYS A 140 3.91 3.43 9.44
CA CYS A 140 3.16 2.21 9.16
C CYS A 140 3.62 1.59 7.84
N LYS A 141 4.58 0.65 7.91
CA LYS A 141 5.09 -0.10 6.75
C LYS A 141 4.56 -1.52 6.74
N ILE A 142 4.33 -2.05 5.55
CA ILE A 142 3.87 -3.43 5.36
C ILE A 142 4.74 -4.12 4.32
N GLY A 143 5.24 -5.28 4.70
CA GLY A 143 6.00 -6.16 3.83
C GLY A 143 5.42 -7.56 3.78
N VAL A 144 5.81 -8.30 2.74
CA VAL A 144 5.50 -9.71 2.59
C VAL A 144 6.73 -10.49 2.14
N ARG A 145 6.77 -11.78 2.49
CA ARG A 145 7.66 -12.75 1.87
C ARG A 145 6.88 -14.00 1.51
N ARG A 146 7.32 -14.72 0.49
CA ARG A 146 6.71 -15.99 0.10
C ARG A 146 7.20 -17.12 0.99
N THR A 147 6.28 -17.97 1.42
CA THR A 147 6.57 -19.16 2.24
C THR A 147 6.39 -20.46 1.46
N ASP A 148 5.95 -20.37 0.19
CA ASP A 148 5.77 -21.51 -0.71
C ASP A 148 6.98 -21.81 -1.61
N GLY A 149 8.05 -21.01 -1.53
CA GLY A 149 9.26 -21.19 -2.32
C GLY A 149 9.15 -20.79 -3.80
N GLU A 150 8.04 -20.17 -4.19
CA GLU A 150 7.82 -19.71 -5.56
C GLU A 150 8.38 -18.29 -5.79
N THR A 151 8.63 -17.90 -7.05
CA THR A 151 9.17 -16.56 -7.42
C THR A 151 8.13 -15.62 -8.04
N GLY A 152 6.90 -16.12 -8.22
CA GLY A 152 5.84 -15.38 -8.87
C GLY A 152 5.28 -14.23 -8.04
N THR A 153 4.38 -13.48 -8.66
CA THR A 153 3.68 -12.36 -8.03
C THR A 153 2.79 -12.80 -6.87
N VAL A 154 2.71 -11.97 -5.83
CA VAL A 154 1.74 -12.12 -4.73
C VAL A 154 0.61 -11.10 -4.94
N PRO A 155 -0.63 -11.53 -5.22
CA PRO A 155 -1.77 -10.63 -5.30
C PRO A 155 -2.28 -10.31 -3.90
N ILE A 156 -2.28 -9.04 -3.50
CA ILE A 156 -2.83 -8.59 -2.20
C ILE A 156 -3.92 -7.57 -2.47
N GLY A 157 -5.13 -7.81 -2.00
CA GLY A 157 -6.24 -6.89 -2.22
C GLY A 157 -6.21 -5.68 -1.28
N ASN A 158 -6.79 -4.56 -1.71
CA ASN A 158 -6.92 -3.37 -0.87
C ASN A 158 -7.72 -3.62 0.42
N GLN A 159 -8.75 -4.46 0.36
CA GLN A 159 -9.52 -4.86 1.54
C GLN A 159 -8.69 -5.73 2.50
N ASP A 160 -7.80 -6.59 1.98
CA ASP A 160 -6.95 -7.43 2.84
C ASP A 160 -6.04 -6.58 3.72
N VAL A 161 -5.45 -5.50 3.19
CA VAL A 161 -4.63 -4.57 3.96
C VAL A 161 -5.45 -3.79 4.99
N ILE A 162 -6.65 -3.35 4.61
CA ILE A 162 -7.57 -2.66 5.53
C ILE A 162 -7.94 -3.57 6.70
N ASP A 163 -8.33 -4.81 6.41
CA ASP A 163 -8.74 -5.80 7.40
C ASP A 163 -7.58 -6.19 8.30
N LEU A 164 -6.38 -6.34 7.72
CA LEU A 164 -5.16 -6.63 8.45
C LEU A 164 -4.82 -5.55 9.47
N LEU A 165 -4.72 -4.28 9.04
CA LEU A 165 -4.42 -3.16 9.92
C LEU A 165 -5.48 -2.97 10.99
N ASN A 166 -6.77 -3.06 10.65
CA ASN A 166 -7.84 -2.97 11.63
C ASN A 166 -7.79 -4.10 12.65
N SER A 167 -7.46 -5.32 12.23
CA SER A 167 -7.34 -6.46 13.14
C SER A 167 -6.19 -6.28 14.12
N VAL A 168 -5.03 -5.84 13.63
CA VAL A 168 -3.86 -5.56 14.48
C VAL A 168 -4.12 -4.42 15.45
N MET A 169 -4.71 -3.31 14.99
CA MET A 169 -5.10 -2.20 15.87
C MET A 169 -6.19 -2.60 16.86
N SER A 170 -7.12 -3.48 16.50
CA SER A 170 -8.13 -3.98 17.44
C SER A 170 -7.54 -4.87 18.53
N LEU A 171 -6.45 -5.59 18.24
CA LEU A 171 -5.81 -6.51 19.19
C LEU A 171 -4.79 -5.80 20.08
N TYR A 172 -4.04 -4.83 19.51
CA TYR A 172 -2.87 -4.25 20.16
C TYR A 172 -2.85 -2.72 20.16
N GLY A 173 -3.95 -2.07 19.77
CA GLY A 173 -4.07 -0.61 19.68
C GLY A 173 -4.18 0.11 21.02
N GLU A 174 -3.85 -0.54 22.13
CA GLU A 174 -3.79 0.13 23.43
C GLU A 174 -2.47 0.93 23.53
N GLY A 175 -2.57 2.26 23.42
CA GLY A 175 -1.42 3.17 23.50
C GLY A 175 -1.30 4.09 22.27
N GLY A 176 -0.08 4.54 21.99
CA GLY A 176 0.24 5.38 20.81
C GLY A 176 0.90 4.62 19.65
N THR A 177 1.37 3.39 19.89
CA THR A 177 2.16 2.60 18.93
C THR A 177 1.72 1.14 18.91
N LEU A 178 1.86 0.46 17.78
CA LEU A 178 1.66 -0.97 17.64
C LEU A 178 2.95 -1.74 17.94
N PRO A 179 2.88 -2.92 18.57
CA PRO A 179 4.03 -3.82 18.58
C PRO A 179 4.33 -4.30 17.15
N PRO A 180 5.58 -4.69 16.86
CA PRO A 180 5.89 -5.42 15.64
C PRO A 180 5.03 -6.68 15.56
N THR A 181 4.30 -6.82 14.46
CA THR A 181 3.36 -7.93 14.26
C THR A 181 3.59 -8.59 12.92
N GLN A 182 3.40 -9.90 12.91
CA GLN A 182 3.53 -10.71 11.71
C GLN A 182 2.45 -11.78 11.67
N GLY A 183 2.33 -12.43 10.52
CA GLY A 183 1.35 -13.47 10.34
C GLY A 183 1.45 -14.17 9.01
N ASN A 184 0.62 -15.20 8.85
CA ASN A 184 0.58 -15.99 7.63
C ASN A 184 -0.80 -15.85 6.98
N MET A 185 -0.82 -15.77 5.66
CA MET A 185 -2.04 -15.79 4.87
C MET A 185 -1.80 -16.46 3.51
N SER A 186 -2.87 -16.94 2.89
CA SER A 186 -2.83 -17.46 1.52
C SER A 186 -3.60 -16.53 0.61
N CYS A 187 -3.00 -16.15 -0.51
CA CYS A 187 -3.57 -15.23 -1.48
C CYS A 187 -3.77 -15.89 -2.85
N SER A 188 -4.80 -15.48 -3.56
CA SER A 188 -5.11 -16.00 -4.89
C SER A 188 -5.86 -15.00 -5.77
N ARG A 189 -5.54 -15.01 -7.07
CA ARG A 189 -6.25 -14.25 -8.10
C ARG A 189 -6.15 -14.99 -9.44
N GLY A 190 -7.28 -15.50 -9.94
CA GLY A 190 -7.28 -16.34 -11.14
C GLY A 190 -6.44 -17.60 -10.95
N THR A 191 -5.43 -17.79 -11.78
CA THR A 191 -4.48 -18.92 -11.67
C THR A 191 -3.31 -18.64 -10.72
N THR A 192 -3.11 -17.38 -10.31
CA THR A 192 -2.02 -17.00 -9.40
C THR A 192 -2.40 -17.36 -7.97
N LYS A 193 -1.50 -18.06 -7.26
CA LYS A 193 -1.62 -18.41 -5.84
C LYS A 193 -0.32 -18.10 -5.12
N ALA A 194 -0.42 -17.74 -3.85
CA ALA A 194 0.72 -17.50 -2.99
C ALA A 194 0.41 -17.86 -1.54
N SER A 195 1.35 -18.52 -0.87
CA SER A 195 1.39 -18.53 0.59
C SER A 195 2.45 -17.54 1.04
N VAL A 196 2.06 -16.63 1.93
CA VAL A 196 2.93 -15.55 2.37
C VAL A 196 2.93 -15.40 3.87
N GLU A 197 4.06 -14.93 4.37
CA GLU A 197 4.15 -14.27 5.65
C GLU A 197 4.12 -12.76 5.41
N TRP A 198 3.43 -12.03 6.26
CA TRP A 198 3.37 -10.57 6.25
C TRP A 198 3.89 -10.03 7.58
N HIS A 199 4.35 -8.77 7.58
CA HIS A 199 4.72 -8.05 8.79
C HIS A 199 4.35 -6.57 8.70
N ILE A 200 4.04 -5.96 9.85
CA ILE A 200 3.83 -4.52 10.02
C ILE A 200 4.93 -3.97 10.94
N TYR A 201 5.65 -2.96 10.47
CA TYR A 201 6.88 -2.46 11.09
C TYR A 201 7.10 -0.97 10.80
N ASN A 202 8.06 -0.35 11.48
CA ASN A 202 8.52 1.01 11.20
C ASN A 202 9.90 1.04 10.53
N ASP A 203 10.87 0.22 10.93
CA ASP A 203 12.15 0.00 10.22
C ASP A 203 12.81 -1.33 10.62
#